data_AF-A0A4Q5LVD9-F1
#
_entry.id   AF-A0A4Q5LVD9-F1
#
_cell.length_a   1.000
_cell.length_b   1.000
_cell.length_c   1.000
_cell.angle_alpha   90.00
_cell.angle_beta   90.00
_cell.angle_gamma   90.00
#
_symmetry.space_group_name_H-M   'P 1'
#
loop_
_entity.id
_entity.type
_entity.pdbx_description
1 polymer ?
#
loop_
_entity_poly.entity_id
_entity_poly.type
_entity_poly.pdbx_seq_one_letter_code
_entity_poly.pdbx_strand_id
1 'polypeptide(L)'
;MKTTLIVICTILFLASCTNTAPDPLLNELNGEWKLVKIGVGFPSPQGPTELQPEYEEILSFNASKGSYTRTKDGKVVEKSDVSISSDEKATYQKDMLVFEESKTYSFISFTETPRYLVLYQPAPIGAVLADGNSFFYEKVK
;
A
#
# COMPACT_ATOMS: atom_id res chain seq x y z
N MET A 1 66.57 -19.71 10.41
CA MET A 1 65.65 -19.66 11.57
C MET A 1 65.04 -18.26 11.63
N LYS A 2 63.69 -18.13 11.60
CA LYS A 2 62.94 -16.85 11.82
C LYS A 2 63.31 -15.75 10.79
N THR A 3 62.55 -14.72 10.41
CA THR A 3 61.21 -14.15 10.71
C THR A 3 60.84 -13.33 9.43
N THR A 4 59.60 -13.00 9.05
CA THR A 4 58.29 -12.96 9.71
C THR A 4 57.17 -13.24 8.68
N LEU A 5 55.99 -13.69 9.12
CA LEU A 5 54.75 -13.79 8.35
C LEU A 5 53.76 -12.75 8.85
N ILE A 6 53.42 -11.72 8.06
CA ILE A 6 52.21 -10.88 8.24
C ILE A 6 51.73 -10.40 6.86
N VAL A 7 50.79 -11.12 6.27
CA VAL A 7 49.88 -10.57 5.23
C VAL A 7 48.49 -10.56 5.84
N ILE A 8 48.22 -9.52 6.65
CA ILE A 8 46.88 -9.25 7.17
C ILE A 8 46.20 -8.34 6.15
N CYS A 9 45.60 -8.97 5.13
CA CYS A 9 44.68 -8.29 4.24
C CYS A 9 43.30 -8.34 4.92
N THR A 10 43.05 -7.39 5.83
CA THR A 10 41.76 -7.25 6.51
C THR A 10 40.71 -6.80 5.48
N ILE A 11 40.10 -7.75 4.79
CA ILE A 11 38.89 -7.51 4.01
C ILE A 11 37.79 -7.20 5.03
N LEU A 12 37.66 -5.92 5.34
CA LEU A 12 36.49 -5.37 6.01
C LEU A 12 35.29 -5.62 5.09
N PHE A 13 34.62 -6.76 5.30
CA PHE A 13 33.22 -6.92 4.92
C PHE A 13 32.43 -5.87 5.70
N LEU A 14 32.36 -4.67 5.12
CA LEU A 14 31.27 -3.74 5.35
C LEU A 14 30.00 -4.42 4.84
N ALA A 15 29.48 -5.33 5.66
CA ALA A 15 28.08 -5.69 5.64
C ALA A 15 27.32 -4.41 5.99
N SER A 16 27.11 -3.57 4.98
CA SER A 16 26.22 -2.43 5.05
C SER A 16 24.83 -3.01 5.22
N CYS A 17 24.46 -3.26 6.48
CA CYS A 17 23.08 -3.43 6.87
C CYS A 17 22.41 -2.08 6.59
N THR A 18 21.91 -1.94 5.37
CA THR A 18 20.85 -1.00 5.06
C THR A 18 19.68 -1.38 5.93
N ASN A 19 19.64 -0.82 7.14
CA ASN A 19 18.44 -0.73 7.96
C ASN A 19 17.46 0.22 7.26
N THR A 20 16.97 -0.20 6.09
CA THR A 20 15.72 0.27 5.52
C THR A 20 14.63 -0.22 6.45
N ALA A 21 14.42 0.52 7.55
CA ALA A 21 13.15 0.47 8.26
C ALA A 21 12.06 0.64 7.19
N PRO A 22 11.02 -0.22 7.14
CA PRO A 22 10.01 -0.08 6.12
C PRO A 22 9.33 1.27 6.25
N ASP A 23 8.77 1.77 5.14
CA ASP A 23 8.05 3.04 5.15
C ASP A 23 7.02 3.07 6.30
N PRO A 24 6.91 4.18 7.08
CA PRO A 24 6.02 4.24 8.24
C PRO A 24 4.55 3.96 7.91
N LEU A 25 4.06 4.45 6.76
CA LEU A 25 2.70 4.26 6.31
C LEU A 25 2.48 2.83 5.80
N LEU A 26 3.50 2.25 5.14
CA LEU A 26 3.49 0.84 4.75
C LEU A 26 3.51 -0.11 5.97
N ASN A 27 4.23 0.23 7.03
CA ASN A 27 4.18 -0.49 8.30
C ASN A 27 2.79 -0.42 8.94
N GLU A 28 2.10 0.71 8.85
CA GLU A 28 0.72 0.85 9.34
C GLU A 28 -0.27 -0.02 8.55
N LEU A 29 -0.08 -0.11 7.22
CA LEU A 29 -0.81 -1.01 6.34
C LEU A 29 -0.58 -2.50 6.63
N ASN A 30 0.52 -2.90 7.28
CA ASN A 30 0.90 -4.30 7.42
C ASN A 30 -0.21 -5.15 8.09
N GLY A 31 -0.59 -6.26 7.46
CA GLY A 31 -1.68 -7.15 7.91
C GLY A 31 -2.78 -7.35 6.87
N GLU A 32 -3.92 -7.87 7.32
CA GLU A 32 -5.09 -8.16 6.48
C GLU A 32 -6.21 -7.15 6.71
N TRP A 33 -6.82 -6.68 5.62
CA TRP A 33 -7.89 -5.69 5.63
C TRP A 33 -9.06 -6.16 4.77
N LYS A 34 -10.26 -6.23 5.34
CA LYS A 34 -11.47 -6.68 4.66
C LYS A 34 -12.30 -5.47 4.19
N LEU A 35 -12.74 -5.49 2.94
CA LEU A 35 -13.64 -4.46 2.40
C LEU A 35 -15.00 -4.54 3.13
N VAL A 36 -15.44 -3.41 3.69
CA VAL A 36 -16.71 -3.33 4.45
C VAL A 36 -17.68 -2.28 3.89
N LYS A 37 -17.19 -1.32 3.11
CA LYS A 37 -18.02 -0.24 2.56
C LYS A 37 -17.39 0.38 1.32
N ILE A 38 -18.23 0.83 0.38
CA ILE A 38 -17.81 1.60 -0.80
C ILE A 38 -18.53 2.96 -0.77
N GLY A 39 -17.78 4.05 -0.68
CA GLY A 39 -18.30 5.41 -0.88
C GLY A 39 -18.37 5.74 -2.36
N VAL A 40 -19.52 6.26 -2.80
CA VAL A 40 -19.77 6.61 -4.21
C VAL A 40 -19.19 8.00 -4.49
N GLY A 41 -18.29 8.10 -5.47
CA GLY A 41 -17.62 9.37 -5.80
C GLY A 41 -18.58 10.43 -6.35
N PHE A 42 -19.42 10.02 -7.30
CA PHE A 42 -20.43 10.89 -7.93
C PHE A 42 -21.81 10.19 -7.91
N PRO A 43 -22.57 10.31 -6.81
CA PRO A 43 -23.88 9.68 -6.69
C PRO A 43 -24.90 10.39 -7.60
N SER A 44 -25.87 9.65 -8.13
CA SER A 44 -27.01 10.26 -8.83
C SER A 44 -27.83 11.13 -7.86
N PRO A 45 -28.60 12.12 -8.35
CA PRO A 45 -29.61 12.78 -7.53
C PRO A 45 -30.49 11.75 -6.82
N GLN A 46 -30.62 11.90 -5.50
CA GLN A 46 -31.35 10.97 -4.61
C GLN A 46 -30.82 9.51 -4.59
N GLY A 47 -29.66 9.24 -5.20
CA GLY A 47 -28.98 7.95 -5.15
C GLY A 47 -28.22 7.72 -3.84
N PRO A 48 -27.78 6.48 -3.57
CA PRO A 48 -26.96 6.16 -2.40
C PRO A 48 -25.58 6.79 -2.51
N THR A 49 -25.10 7.40 -1.43
CA THR A 49 -23.72 7.89 -1.28
C THR A 49 -22.76 6.79 -0.80
N GLU A 50 -23.29 5.69 -0.27
CA GLU A 50 -22.54 4.54 0.23
C GLU A 50 -23.21 3.23 -0.21
N LEU A 51 -22.41 2.24 -0.55
CA LEU A 51 -22.83 0.90 -0.97
C LEU A 51 -22.19 -0.17 -0.08
N GLN A 52 -22.94 -1.24 0.14
CA GLN A 52 -22.41 -2.48 0.73
C GLN A 52 -21.72 -3.32 -0.37
N PRO A 53 -20.56 -3.93 -0.12
CA PRO A 53 -19.93 -4.84 -1.06
C PRO A 53 -20.80 -6.09 -1.33
N GLU A 54 -21.00 -6.42 -2.60
CA GLU A 54 -21.71 -7.66 -3.02
C GLU A 54 -20.78 -8.89 -3.07
N TYR A 55 -19.49 -8.70 -2.81
CA TYR A 55 -18.43 -9.72 -2.83
C TYR A 55 -17.55 -9.57 -1.60
N GLU A 56 -16.88 -10.65 -1.18
CA GLU A 56 -15.83 -10.54 -0.17
C GLU A 56 -14.53 -10.07 -0.84
N GLU A 57 -13.90 -9.05 -0.27
CA GLU A 57 -12.54 -8.66 -0.66
C GLU A 57 -11.64 -8.52 0.57
N ILE A 58 -10.43 -9.08 0.45
CA ILE A 58 -9.37 -8.98 1.45
C ILE A 58 -8.09 -8.50 0.76
N LEU A 59 -7.50 -7.44 1.32
CA LEU A 59 -6.16 -6.96 1.00
C LEU A 59 -5.19 -7.52 2.05
N SER A 60 -4.09 -8.13 1.61
CA SER A 60 -3.03 -8.62 2.49
C SER A 60 -1.73 -7.87 2.19
N PHE A 61 -1.20 -7.12 3.16
CA PHE A 61 0.04 -6.36 3.04
C PHE A 61 1.14 -6.96 3.91
N ASN A 62 2.35 -7.04 3.35
CA ASN A 62 3.56 -7.42 4.05
C ASN A 62 4.62 -6.33 3.88
N ALA A 63 4.74 -5.46 4.88
CA ALA A 63 5.57 -4.26 4.83
C ALA A 63 7.08 -4.58 4.78
N SER A 64 7.53 -5.64 5.45
CA SER A 64 8.95 -6.03 5.44
C SER A 64 9.41 -6.62 4.11
N LYS A 65 8.47 -6.99 3.22
CA LYS A 65 8.74 -7.41 1.85
C LYS A 65 8.36 -6.37 0.80
N GLY A 66 7.64 -5.32 1.17
CA GLY A 66 7.04 -4.39 0.20
C GLY A 66 6.01 -5.06 -0.71
N SER A 67 5.29 -6.08 -0.25
CA SER A 67 4.43 -6.91 -1.12
C SER A 67 2.97 -6.94 -0.66
N TYR A 68 2.06 -7.06 -1.63
CA TYR A 68 0.60 -7.04 -1.48
C TYR A 68 -0.08 -8.18 -2.24
N THR A 69 -1.25 -8.59 -1.78
CA THR A 69 -2.13 -9.54 -2.49
C THR A 69 -3.60 -9.14 -2.28
N ARG A 70 -4.35 -9.10 -3.39
CA ARG A 70 -5.81 -8.89 -3.41
C ARG A 70 -6.53 -10.22 -3.61
N THR A 71 -7.47 -10.51 -2.73
CA THR A 71 -8.35 -11.67 -2.86
C THR A 71 -9.79 -11.18 -3.01
N LYS A 72 -10.52 -11.67 -4.03
CA LYS A 72 -11.98 -11.52 -4.18
C LYS A 72 -12.65 -12.88 -4.15
N ASP A 73 -13.67 -13.06 -3.31
CA ASP A 73 -14.43 -14.31 -3.16
C ASP A 73 -13.51 -15.55 -3.03
N GLY A 74 -12.50 -15.46 -2.17
CA GLY A 74 -11.49 -16.50 -1.93
C GLY A 74 -10.48 -16.73 -3.06
N LYS A 75 -10.53 -16.00 -4.17
CA LYS A 75 -9.60 -16.10 -5.30
C LYS A 75 -8.64 -14.91 -5.33
N VAL A 76 -7.34 -15.18 -5.47
CA VAL A 76 -6.37 -14.11 -5.71
C VAL A 76 -6.61 -13.50 -7.08
N VAL A 77 -6.85 -12.19 -7.12
CA VAL A 77 -7.10 -11.42 -8.36
C VAL A 77 -5.98 -10.45 -8.70
N GLU A 78 -5.13 -10.10 -7.72
CA GLU A 78 -3.97 -9.24 -7.92
C GLU A 78 -2.86 -9.65 -6.93
N LYS A 79 -1.61 -9.57 -7.38
CA LYS A 79 -0.42 -9.56 -6.53
C LYS A 79 0.45 -8.42 -7.03
N SER A 80 1.03 -7.67 -6.11
CA SER A 80 1.93 -6.59 -6.47
C SER A 80 3.00 -6.37 -5.42
N ASP A 81 4.21 -6.02 -5.84
CA ASP A 81 5.07 -5.17 -5.03
C ASP A 81 4.44 -3.78 -4.92
N VAL A 82 4.58 -3.16 -3.74
CA VAL A 82 3.94 -1.89 -3.40
C VAL A 82 4.91 -0.92 -2.75
N SER A 83 4.78 0.35 -3.12
CA SER A 83 5.55 1.46 -2.57
C SER A 83 4.63 2.60 -2.12
N ILE A 84 5.13 3.43 -1.21
CA ILE A 84 4.47 4.69 -0.82
C ILE A 84 5.13 5.84 -1.57
N SER A 85 4.32 6.73 -2.10
CA SER A 85 4.73 7.96 -2.78
C SER A 85 3.77 9.08 -2.39
N SER A 86 4.19 10.34 -2.49
CA SER A 86 3.33 11.50 -2.18
C SER A 86 3.23 12.40 -3.41
N ASP A 87 2.03 12.90 -3.72
CA ASP A 87 1.87 13.85 -4.82
C ASP A 87 2.36 15.26 -4.39
N GLU A 88 3.63 15.55 -4.69
CA GLU A 88 4.26 16.85 -4.42
C GLU A 88 3.62 18.03 -5.17
N LYS A 89 2.81 17.77 -6.22
CA LYS A 89 2.20 18.80 -7.08
C LYS A 89 0.75 19.08 -6.73
N ALA A 90 0.11 18.20 -5.95
CA ALA A 90 -1.25 18.43 -5.47
C ALA A 90 -1.32 19.62 -4.52
N THR A 91 -2.42 20.41 -4.60
CA THR A 91 -2.69 21.54 -3.69
C THR A 91 -2.72 21.14 -2.21
N TYR A 92 -3.02 19.86 -1.96
CA TYR A 92 -2.87 19.21 -0.67
C TYR A 92 -2.07 17.93 -0.90
N GLN A 93 -0.97 17.75 -0.17
CA GLN A 93 -0.20 16.51 -0.22
C GLN A 93 -1.14 15.34 0.12
N LYS A 94 -1.12 14.33 -0.75
CA LYS A 94 -1.82 13.07 -0.55
C LYS A 94 -0.83 11.95 -0.78
N ASP A 95 -0.75 11.06 0.19
CA ASP A 95 0.01 9.83 0.03
C ASP A 95 -0.74 8.88 -0.91
N MET A 96 0.04 8.10 -1.63
CA MET A 96 -0.36 7.18 -2.67
C MET A 96 0.29 5.83 -2.40
N LEU A 97 -0.54 4.80 -2.37
CA LEU A 97 -0.10 3.42 -2.49
C LEU A 97 0.06 3.11 -3.98
N VAL A 98 1.28 2.84 -4.42
CA VAL A 98 1.62 2.47 -5.80
C VAL A 98 1.66 0.95 -5.92
N PHE A 99 1.06 0.41 -6.98
CA PHE A 99 1.04 -1.01 -7.31
C PHE A 99 1.93 -1.23 -8.54
N GLU A 100 3.08 -1.87 -8.36
CA GLU A 100 4.14 -1.91 -9.36
C GLU A 100 3.82 -2.80 -10.57
N GLU A 101 2.99 -3.82 -10.44
CA GLU A 101 2.71 -4.79 -11.51
C GLU A 101 1.57 -4.31 -12.41
N SER A 102 0.53 -3.73 -11.82
CA SER A 102 -0.58 -3.11 -12.55
C SER A 102 -0.24 -1.70 -13.04
N LYS A 103 0.87 -1.10 -12.57
CA LYS A 103 1.29 0.29 -12.83
C LYS A 103 0.15 1.29 -12.56
N THR A 104 -0.54 1.05 -11.45
CA THR A 104 -1.57 1.93 -10.91
C THR A 104 -1.15 2.51 -9.57
N TYR A 105 -1.90 3.51 -9.10
CA TYR A 105 -1.81 4.03 -7.74
C TYR A 105 -3.21 4.24 -7.18
N SER A 106 -3.33 4.25 -5.85
CA SER A 106 -4.51 4.68 -5.11
C SER A 106 -4.09 5.70 -4.06
N PHE A 107 -4.80 6.83 -3.97
CA PHE A 107 -4.65 7.71 -2.80
C PHE A 107 -5.09 6.96 -1.54
N ILE A 108 -4.30 7.09 -0.48
CA ILE A 108 -4.50 6.42 0.81
C ILE A 108 -4.85 7.44 1.90
N SER A 109 -5.76 7.07 2.78
CA SER A 109 -5.97 7.75 4.06
C SER A 109 -6.50 6.79 5.12
N PHE A 110 -6.53 7.24 6.37
CA PHE A 110 -7.18 6.54 7.47
C PHE A 110 -8.28 7.42 8.08
N THR A 111 -9.35 6.77 8.56
CA THR A 111 -10.41 7.42 9.34
C THR A 111 -10.17 7.26 10.84
N GLU A 112 -10.67 8.18 11.66
CA GLU A 112 -10.36 8.20 13.09
C GLU A 112 -11.19 7.21 13.92
N THR A 113 -12.52 7.17 13.74
CA THR A 113 -13.41 6.28 14.50
C THR A 113 -14.71 6.01 13.73
N PRO A 114 -15.04 4.74 13.41
CA PRO A 114 -14.15 3.58 13.42
C PRO A 114 -12.94 3.76 12.49
N ARG A 115 -11.83 3.05 12.74
CA ARG A 115 -10.60 3.16 11.95
C ARG A 115 -10.66 2.27 10.72
N TYR A 116 -10.99 2.85 9.57
CA TYR A 116 -10.80 2.21 8.27
C TYR A 116 -9.53 2.69 7.58
N LEU A 117 -8.86 1.77 6.89
CA LEU A 117 -8.05 2.09 5.72
C LEU A 117 -9.01 2.54 4.61
N VAL A 118 -8.73 3.67 3.98
CA VAL A 118 -9.47 4.16 2.82
C VAL A 118 -8.53 4.21 1.63
N LEU A 119 -8.84 3.45 0.57
CA LEU A 119 -8.18 3.56 -0.72
C LEU A 119 -9.14 4.20 -1.72
N TYR A 120 -8.70 5.26 -2.38
CA TYR A 120 -9.42 5.80 -3.52
C TYR A 120 -9.31 4.86 -4.74
N GLN A 121 -10.27 4.95 -5.66
CA GLN A 121 -10.29 4.22 -6.92
C GLN A 121 -8.91 4.24 -7.59
N PRO A 122 -8.33 3.05 -7.91
CA PRO A 122 -7.02 3.00 -8.53
C PRO A 122 -7.03 3.64 -9.93
N ALA A 123 -5.96 4.36 -10.23
CA ALA A 123 -5.72 5.04 -11.51
C ALA A 123 -4.36 4.61 -12.09
N PRO A 124 -4.18 4.62 -13.43
CA PRO A 124 -2.86 4.48 -14.04
C PRO A 124 -1.89 5.56 -13.54
N ILE A 125 -0.62 5.21 -13.32
CA ILE A 125 0.42 6.18 -12.91
C ILE A 125 0.50 7.33 -13.93
N GLY A 126 0.42 8.57 -13.44
CA GLY A 126 0.42 9.79 -14.26
C GLY A 126 -0.94 10.22 -14.79
N ALA A 127 -2.00 9.43 -14.62
CA ALA A 127 -3.38 9.88 -14.83
C ALA A 127 -3.89 10.67 -13.60
N VAL A 128 -4.78 11.63 -13.82
CA VAL A 128 -5.53 12.31 -12.74
C VAL A 128 -6.98 11.87 -12.82
N LEU A 129 -7.49 11.25 -11.75
CA LEU A 129 -8.92 10.96 -11.62
C LEU A 129 -9.67 12.20 -11.12
N ALA A 130 -10.71 12.60 -11.86
CA ALA A 130 -11.69 13.59 -11.39
C ALA A 130 -12.66 12.97 -10.38
N ASP A 131 -13.30 11.86 -10.76
CA ASP A 131 -14.31 11.17 -9.96
C ASP A 131 -13.97 9.67 -9.84
N GLY A 132 -14.28 9.09 -8.68
CA GLY A 132 -13.95 7.71 -8.35
C GLY A 132 -14.48 7.31 -6.99
N ASN A 133 -14.70 6.01 -6.77
CA ASN A 133 -15.20 5.50 -5.51
C ASN A 133 -14.10 5.43 -4.45
N SER A 134 -14.48 5.51 -3.18
CA SER A 134 -13.61 5.28 -2.03
C SER A 134 -13.92 3.92 -1.41
N PHE A 135 -12.92 3.08 -1.24
CA PHE A 135 -13.06 1.73 -0.70
C PHE A 135 -12.58 1.72 0.74
N PHE A 136 -13.46 1.35 1.67
CA PHE A 136 -13.21 1.36 3.11
C PHE A 136 -12.98 -0.07 3.59
N TYR A 137 -11.82 -0.31 4.20
CA TYR A 137 -11.42 -1.61 4.70
C TYR A 137 -11.20 -1.58 6.21
N GLU A 138 -11.73 -2.58 6.90
CA GLU A 138 -11.52 -2.81 8.33
C GLU A 138 -10.39 -3.83 8.53
N LYS A 139 -9.56 -3.62 9.56
CA LYS A 139 -8.45 -4.53 9.84
C LYS A 139 -8.98 -5.83 10.44
N VAL A 140 -8.60 -6.96 9.83
CA VAL A 140 -9.11 -8.29 10.23
C VAL A 140 -8.43 -8.79 11.51
N LYS A 141 -7.13 -8.51 11.66
CA LYS A 141 -6.27 -8.83 12.82
C LYS A 141 -5.10 -7.84 12.94
#